data_AF-A0AAE9DU55-F1
#
_entry.id   AF-A0AAE9DU55-F1
#
_cell.length_a   1.000
_cell.length_b   1.000
_cell.length_c   1.000
_cell.angle_alpha   90.00
_cell.angle_beta   90.00
_cell.angle_gamma   90.00
#
_symmetry.space_group_name_H-M   'P 1'
#
loop_
_entity.id
_entity.type
_entity.pdbx_description
1 polymer ?
#
loop_
_entity_poly.entity_id
_entity_poly.type
_entity_poly.pdbx_seq_one_letter_code
_entity_poly.pdbx_strand_id
1 'polypeptide(L)'
;MALAVESGPEKKVKNLNELSIMKLQCTSPERDMIVYPRWLCFNSQNGYKTPLFVRFFVENREPYPVTYNVKAREKIFRVDSSSGILKSGERKTIKLFLISSDDWPLSFGEYTQKRIKMAIECLRLPEQIEPSNPKEASMMAKTIWKRSFNEWPLERIYTKVNIFIVS
;
A
#
# COMPACT_ATOMS: atom_id res chain seq x y z
N MET A 1 37.95 24.90 -2.20
CA MET A 1 38.12 23.47 -2.56
C MET A 1 37.42 22.68 -1.46
N ALA A 2 36.18 22.24 -1.69
CA ALA A 2 35.40 21.54 -0.67
C ALA A 2 35.78 20.05 -0.70
N LEU A 3 36.19 19.51 0.44
CA LEU A 3 36.52 18.11 0.61
C LEU A 3 35.25 17.28 0.44
N ALA A 4 35.24 16.41 -0.58
CA ALA A 4 34.25 15.37 -0.70
C ALA A 4 34.44 14.41 0.48
N VAL A 5 33.48 14.42 1.41
CA VAL A 5 33.37 13.37 2.43
C VAL A 5 32.92 12.13 1.67
N GLU A 6 33.84 11.22 1.39
CA GLU A 6 33.51 9.88 0.93
C GLU A 6 32.69 9.21 2.03
N SER A 7 31.37 9.23 1.88
CA SER A 7 30.48 8.42 2.70
C SER A 7 30.75 6.97 2.34
N GLY A 8 31.45 6.24 3.21
CA GLY A 8 31.57 4.78 3.11
C GLY A 8 30.18 4.14 2.94
N PRO A 9 30.10 2.89 2.45
CA PRO A 9 28.83 2.26 2.10
C PRO A 9 27.88 2.33 3.29
N GLU A 10 26.83 3.14 3.17
CA GLU A 10 25.88 3.34 4.24
C GLU A 10 25.30 2.00 4.66
N LYS A 11 25.34 1.72 5.97
CA LYS A 11 24.87 0.45 6.52
C LYS A 11 23.43 0.19 6.09
N LYS A 12 23.23 -0.89 5.33
CA LYS A 12 21.90 -1.34 4.93
C LYS A 12 21.09 -1.75 6.17
N VAL A 13 19.84 -1.32 6.20
CA VAL A 13 18.82 -1.63 7.21
C VAL A 13 17.99 -2.80 6.70
N LYS A 14 18.18 -3.96 7.32
CA LYS A 14 17.69 -5.26 6.81
C LYS A 14 16.51 -5.86 7.55
N ASN A 15 16.20 -5.33 8.74
CA ASN A 15 15.17 -5.85 9.62
C ASN A 15 14.49 -4.74 10.43
N LEU A 16 13.39 -5.09 11.10
CA LEU A 16 12.60 -4.17 11.90
C LEU A 16 13.39 -3.55 13.07
N ASN A 17 14.29 -4.31 13.71
CA ASN A 17 15.06 -3.81 14.85
C ASN A 17 15.98 -2.66 14.42
N GLU A 18 16.68 -2.82 13.30
CA GLU A 18 17.53 -1.76 12.74
C GLU A 18 16.72 -0.55 12.28
N LEU A 19 15.53 -0.78 11.68
CA LEU A 19 14.63 0.30 11.29
C LEU A 19 14.11 1.09 12.49
N SER A 20 13.89 0.44 13.63
CA SER A 20 13.31 1.07 14.82
C SER A 20 14.21 2.15 15.43
N ILE A 21 15.53 2.01 15.29
CA ILE A 21 16.53 2.98 15.74
C ILE A 21 16.96 3.96 14.65
N MET A 22 16.60 3.69 13.40
CA MET A 22 16.90 4.58 12.28
C MET A 22 16.07 5.87 12.40
N LYS A 23 16.75 7.01 12.25
CA LYS A 23 16.10 8.29 11.96
C LYS A 23 15.57 8.23 10.52
N LEU A 24 14.31 7.81 10.40
CA LEU A 24 13.66 7.64 9.12
C LEU A 24 13.34 9.02 8.51
N GLN A 25 13.62 9.18 7.22
CA GLN A 25 13.32 10.40 6.46
C GLN A 25 12.69 9.99 5.13
N CYS A 26 11.39 9.70 5.17
CA CYS A 26 10.62 9.48 3.96
C CYS A 26 10.27 10.82 3.30
N THR A 27 10.09 10.82 1.98
CA THR A 27 9.61 11.99 1.22
C THR A 27 8.53 11.57 0.23
N SER A 28 7.91 12.54 -0.43
CA SER A 28 6.97 12.25 -1.51
C SER A 28 7.73 11.75 -2.75
N PRO A 29 7.25 10.70 -3.44
CA PRO A 29 7.75 10.34 -4.76
C PRO A 29 7.57 11.48 -5.77
N GLU A 30 8.23 11.39 -6.92
CA GLU A 30 8.09 12.37 -8.01
C GLU A 30 6.88 12.04 -8.90
N ARG A 31 6.55 10.77 -9.03
CA ARG A 31 5.48 10.22 -9.87
C ARG A 31 4.51 9.41 -9.05
N ASP A 32 3.27 9.39 -9.53
CA ASP A 32 2.25 8.49 -9.01
C ASP A 32 2.70 7.03 -9.14
N MET A 33 2.46 6.26 -8.09
CA MET A 33 2.59 4.81 -8.18
C MET A 33 1.60 4.27 -9.23
N ILE A 34 2.08 3.34 -10.05
CA ILE A 34 1.21 2.69 -11.02
C ILE A 34 0.28 1.75 -10.25
N VAL A 35 -1.02 1.88 -10.52
CA VAL A 35 -2.06 1.00 -9.97
C VAL A 35 -2.95 0.57 -11.11
N TYR A 36 -3.13 -0.73 -11.29
CA TYR A 36 -3.96 -1.26 -12.37
C TYR A 36 -4.60 -2.62 -12.04
N PRO A 37 -5.88 -2.83 -12.41
CA PRO A 37 -6.81 -1.82 -12.90
C PRO A 37 -7.23 -0.85 -11.77
N ARG A 38 -7.61 0.39 -12.13
CA ARG A 38 -8.11 1.40 -11.18
C ARG A 38 -9.62 1.31 -10.94
N TRP A 39 -10.28 0.33 -11.54
CA TRP A 39 -11.72 0.09 -11.47
C TRP A 39 -11.89 -1.41 -11.19
N LEU A 40 -12.37 -1.73 -9.99
CA LEU A 40 -12.53 -3.09 -9.52
C LEU A 40 -14.01 -3.42 -9.40
N CYS A 41 -14.42 -4.56 -9.92
CA CYS A 41 -15.83 -4.95 -9.99
C CYS A 41 -16.02 -6.28 -9.28
N PHE A 42 -16.93 -6.31 -8.30
CA PHE A 42 -17.43 -7.53 -7.71
C PHE A 42 -18.82 -7.80 -8.30
N ASN A 43 -19.03 -9.04 -8.71
CA ASN A 43 -20.32 -9.53 -9.18
C ASN A 43 -20.61 -10.87 -8.49
N SER A 44 -21.83 -11.06 -8.01
CA SER A 44 -22.26 -12.26 -7.31
C SER A 44 -23.55 -12.80 -7.90
N GLN A 45 -23.70 -14.12 -7.92
CA GLN A 45 -24.94 -14.81 -8.29
C GLN A 45 -25.79 -15.20 -7.08
N ASN A 46 -25.30 -14.98 -5.86
CA ASN A 46 -25.95 -15.43 -4.63
C ASN A 46 -26.13 -14.31 -3.60
N GLY A 47 -26.28 -13.08 -4.09
CA GLY A 47 -26.47 -11.91 -3.22
C GLY A 47 -25.28 -11.65 -2.29
N TYR A 48 -24.07 -12.02 -2.71
CA TYR A 48 -22.81 -11.81 -1.98
C TYR A 48 -22.62 -12.61 -0.69
N LYS A 49 -23.39 -13.69 -0.51
CA LYS A 49 -23.20 -14.62 0.61
C LYS A 49 -21.87 -15.38 0.56
N THR A 50 -21.35 -15.62 -0.64
CA THR A 50 -20.01 -16.19 -0.79
C THR A 50 -18.98 -15.06 -0.89
N PRO A 51 -17.93 -15.04 -0.03
CA PRO A 51 -16.84 -14.08 -0.16
C PRO A 51 -16.21 -14.11 -1.54
N LEU A 52 -15.92 -12.94 -2.08
CA LEU A 52 -15.33 -12.77 -3.41
C LEU A 52 -13.96 -12.12 -3.30
N PHE A 53 -13.16 -12.20 -4.36
CA PHE A 53 -11.94 -11.40 -4.47
C PHE A 53 -11.69 -10.93 -5.90
N VAL A 54 -11.01 -9.80 -5.99
CA VAL A 54 -10.48 -9.24 -7.24
C VAL A 54 -8.99 -8.97 -7.06
N ARG A 55 -8.28 -8.84 -8.18
CA ARG A 55 -6.84 -8.55 -8.18
C ARG A 55 -6.55 -7.23 -8.86
N PHE A 56 -5.60 -6.51 -8.30
CA PHE A 56 -4.95 -5.38 -8.93
C PHE A 56 -3.46 -5.46 -8.60
N PHE A 57 -2.64 -4.70 -9.31
CA PHE A 57 -1.23 -4.58 -8.96
C PHE A 57 -0.85 -3.14 -8.69
N VAL A 58 0.21 -3.01 -7.90
CA VAL A 58 0.98 -1.79 -7.70
C VAL A 58 2.36 -1.98 -8.30
N GLU A 59 2.92 -0.95 -8.91
CA GLU A 59 4.25 -1.00 -9.52
C GLU A 59 5.01 0.29 -9.24
N ASN A 60 6.26 0.13 -8.81
CA ASN A 60 7.19 1.22 -8.61
C ASN A 60 7.97 1.48 -9.90
N ARG A 61 7.81 2.66 -10.48
CA ARG A 61 8.61 3.11 -11.64
C ARG A 61 9.69 4.11 -11.26
N GLU A 62 9.79 4.46 -9.99
CA GLU A 62 10.83 5.35 -9.49
C GLU A 62 12.19 4.66 -9.47
N PRO A 63 13.28 5.41 -9.65
CA PRO A 63 14.64 4.85 -9.58
C PRO A 63 15.06 4.46 -8.16
N TYR A 64 14.23 4.71 -7.15
CA TYR A 64 14.47 4.46 -5.72
C TYR A 64 13.40 3.56 -5.11
N PRO A 65 13.66 2.93 -3.95
CA PRO A 65 12.65 2.14 -3.26
C PRO A 65 11.49 3.02 -2.75
N VAL A 66 10.28 2.45 -2.80
CA VAL A 66 9.07 3.08 -2.28
C VAL A 66 8.33 2.12 -1.36
N THR A 67 7.49 2.66 -0.49
CA THR A 67 6.51 1.88 0.28
C THR A 67 5.11 2.25 -0.16
N TYR A 68 4.22 1.27 -0.22
CA TYR A 68 2.80 1.48 -0.47
C TYR A 68 1.94 1.17 0.75
N ASN A 69 0.78 1.81 0.82
CA ASN A 69 -0.27 1.49 1.79
C ASN A 69 -1.66 1.57 1.15
N VAL A 70 -2.44 0.53 1.38
CA VAL A 70 -3.81 0.36 0.86
C VAL A 70 -4.78 0.79 1.95
N LYS A 71 -5.56 1.83 1.67
CA LYS A 71 -6.60 2.36 2.57
C LYS A 71 -7.98 2.23 1.95
N ALA A 72 -8.80 1.38 2.55
CA ALA A 72 -10.22 1.30 2.28
C ALA A 72 -11.01 1.85 3.49
N ARG A 73 -12.03 2.67 3.24
CA ARG A 73 -12.92 3.19 4.30
C ARG A 73 -13.94 2.16 4.73
N GLU A 74 -14.43 1.37 3.79
CA GLU A 74 -15.51 0.40 4.04
C GLU A 74 -14.95 -0.86 4.71
N LYS A 75 -15.59 -1.28 5.81
CA LYS A 75 -15.16 -2.44 6.61
C LYS A 75 -15.48 -3.79 5.95
N ILE A 76 -16.21 -3.79 4.83
CA ILE A 76 -16.56 -4.98 4.06
C ILE A 76 -15.40 -5.55 3.24
N PHE A 77 -14.29 -4.82 3.16
CA PHE A 77 -13.10 -5.27 2.43
C PHE A 77 -12.01 -5.81 3.35
N ARG A 78 -11.27 -6.80 2.83
CA ARG A 78 -9.99 -7.27 3.40
C ARG A 78 -8.94 -7.27 2.30
N VAL A 79 -7.69 -6.98 2.65
CA VAL A 79 -6.57 -6.92 1.70
C VAL A 79 -5.53 -7.95 2.15
N ASP A 80 -5.04 -8.80 1.26
CA ASP A 80 -3.98 -9.77 1.61
C ASP A 80 -2.66 -9.08 2.00
N SER A 81 -2.33 -7.99 1.31
CA SER A 81 -1.14 -7.19 1.55
C SER A 81 -1.50 -5.71 1.57
N SER A 82 -1.86 -5.21 2.76
CA SER A 82 -2.25 -3.81 2.95
C SER A 82 -1.09 -2.83 2.81
N SER A 83 0.16 -3.27 2.98
CA SER A 83 1.35 -2.46 2.80
C SER A 83 2.57 -3.31 2.44
N GLY A 84 3.56 -2.70 1.81
CA GLY A 84 4.78 -3.36 1.38
C GLY A 84 5.80 -2.38 0.83
N ILE A 85 7.02 -2.87 0.63
CA ILE A 85 8.15 -2.13 0.05
C ILE A 85 8.40 -2.68 -1.35
N LEU A 86 8.63 -1.79 -2.32
CA LEU A 86 8.92 -2.12 -3.71
C LEU A 86 10.25 -1.49 -4.13
N LYS A 87 11.14 -2.31 -4.67
CA LYS A 87 12.36 -1.84 -5.36
C LYS A 87 11.99 -1.15 -6.68
N SER A 88 12.96 -0.46 -7.27
CA SER A 88 12.77 0.14 -8.61
C SER A 88 12.37 -0.94 -9.62
N GLY A 89 11.31 -0.67 -10.40
CA GLY A 89 10.75 -1.60 -11.38
C GLY A 89 9.93 -2.75 -10.79
N GLU A 90 9.83 -2.88 -9.46
CA GLU A 90 9.12 -3.98 -8.83
C GLU A 90 7.60 -3.82 -8.92
N ARG A 91 6.92 -4.93 -9.18
CA ARG A 91 5.45 -5.03 -9.22
C ARG A 91 4.96 -6.02 -8.18
N LYS A 92 3.88 -5.67 -7.48
CA LYS A 92 3.18 -6.54 -6.54
C LYS A 92 1.70 -6.66 -6.89
N THR A 93 1.23 -7.89 -7.07
CA THR A 93 -0.21 -8.18 -7.16
C THR A 93 -0.82 -8.27 -5.75
N ILE A 94 -1.96 -7.59 -5.56
CA ILE A 94 -2.72 -7.49 -4.32
C ILE A 94 -4.12 -8.06 -4.57
N LYS A 95 -4.62 -8.85 -3.61
CA LYS A 95 -6.01 -9.33 -3.59
C LYS A 95 -6.84 -8.47 -2.66
N LEU A 96 -7.92 -7.92 -3.20
CA LEU A 96 -8.98 -7.28 -2.44
C LEU A 96 -10.13 -8.27 -2.30
N PHE A 97 -10.43 -8.66 -1.08
CA PHE A 97 -11.54 -9.55 -0.73
C PHE A 97 -12.75 -8.72 -0.31
N LEU A 98 -13.93 -9.14 -0.75
CA LEU A 98 -15.22 -8.71 -0.26
C LEU A 98 -15.76 -9.82 0.63
N ILE A 99 -16.03 -9.51 1.91
CA ILE A 99 -16.54 -10.49 2.89
C ILE A 99 -17.99 -10.86 2.59
N SER A 100 -18.51 -11.91 3.24
CA SER A 100 -19.92 -12.30 3.09
C SER A 100 -20.85 -11.13 3.42
N SER A 101 -21.92 -10.98 2.63
CA SER A 101 -23.00 -10.03 2.89
C SER A 101 -23.64 -10.19 4.26
N ASP A 102 -23.57 -11.37 4.86
CA ASP A 102 -24.10 -11.64 6.20
C ASP A 102 -23.40 -10.78 7.28
N ASP A 103 -22.16 -10.35 7.02
CA ASP A 103 -21.35 -9.52 7.92
C ASP A 103 -21.36 -8.03 7.53
N TRP A 104 -22.16 -7.63 6.54
CA TRP A 104 -22.14 -6.26 6.06
C TRP A 104 -22.90 -5.31 7.00
N PRO A 105 -22.33 -4.14 7.32
CA PRO A 105 -23.03 -3.16 8.17
C PRO A 105 -24.29 -2.53 7.56
N LEU A 106 -24.44 -2.59 6.23
CA LEU A 106 -25.54 -1.99 5.47
C LEU A 106 -26.08 -3.03 4.48
N SER A 107 -27.28 -2.79 3.98
CA SER A 107 -27.90 -3.67 3.00
C SER A 107 -27.16 -3.65 1.66
N PHE A 108 -27.36 -4.70 0.87
CA PHE A 108 -26.80 -4.83 -0.47
C PHE A 108 -27.13 -3.64 -1.38
N GLY A 109 -28.40 -3.19 -1.37
CA GLY A 109 -28.86 -2.07 -2.20
C GLY A 109 -28.13 -0.75 -1.91
N GLU A 110 -27.74 -0.52 -0.66
CA GLU A 110 -27.01 0.68 -0.27
C GLU A 110 -25.57 0.68 -0.81
N TYR A 111 -24.91 -0.48 -0.82
CA TYR A 111 -23.54 -0.58 -1.34
C TYR A 111 -23.47 -0.51 -2.87
N THR A 112 -24.45 -1.08 -3.57
CA THR A 112 -24.51 -1.03 -5.06
C THR A 112 -24.72 0.38 -5.60
N GLN A 113 -25.36 1.26 -4.83
CA GLN A 113 -25.59 2.67 -5.19
C GLN A 113 -24.47 3.60 -4.73
N LYS A 114 -23.54 3.12 -3.89
CA LYS A 114 -22.48 3.95 -3.30
C LYS A 114 -21.26 4.02 -4.22
N ARG A 115 -20.69 5.21 -4.34
CA ARG A 115 -19.36 5.39 -4.94
C ARG A 115 -18.28 4.98 -3.94
N ILE A 116 -17.88 3.72 -3.98
CA ILE A 116 -16.85 3.17 -3.10
C ILE A 116 -15.46 3.45 -3.69
N LYS A 117 -14.56 3.97 -2.85
CA LYS A 117 -13.18 4.28 -3.25
C LYS A 117 -12.19 3.72 -2.25
N MET A 118 -11.06 3.27 -2.77
CA MET A 118 -9.86 2.89 -2.04
C MET A 118 -8.71 3.81 -2.47
N ALA A 119 -7.83 4.16 -1.55
CA ALA A 119 -6.64 4.93 -1.83
C ALA A 119 -5.41 4.04 -1.69
N ILE A 120 -4.49 4.14 -2.66
CA ILE A 120 -3.17 3.54 -2.56
C ILE A 120 -2.17 4.68 -2.38
N GLU A 121 -1.69 4.83 -1.15
CA GLU A 121 -0.69 5.84 -0.79
C GLU A 121 0.72 5.32 -1.13
N CYS A 122 1.63 6.24 -1.44
CA CYS A 122 3.02 5.93 -1.75
C CYS A 122 3.96 6.91 -1.03
N LEU A 123 5.09 6.41 -0.51
CA LEU A 123 6.18 7.21 0.05
C LEU A 123 7.52 6.75 -0.52
N ARG A 124 8.40 7.69 -0.83
CA ARG A 124 9.82 7.41 -1.12
C ARG A 124 10.50 6.96 0.17
N LEU A 125 11.29 5.90 0.06
CA LEU A 125 12.12 5.41 1.14
C LEU A 125 13.59 5.83 0.97
N PRO A 126 14.32 5.99 2.08
CA PRO A 126 15.77 6.02 2.04
C PRO A 126 16.38 4.75 1.43
N GLU A 127 17.45 4.89 0.65
CA GLU A 127 18.10 3.79 -0.09
C GLU A 127 18.80 2.74 0.80
N GLN A 128 18.99 3.06 2.08
CA GLN A 128 19.56 2.13 3.05
C GLN A 128 18.54 1.06 3.45
N ILE A 129 17.23 1.29 3.25
CA ILE A 129 16.18 0.32 3.59
C ILE A 129 16.15 -0.81 2.55
N GLU A 130 16.64 -1.98 2.94
CA GLU A 130 16.67 -3.16 2.08
C GLU A 130 16.31 -4.40 2.91
N PRO A 131 15.00 -4.71 3.03
CA PRO A 131 14.54 -5.82 3.85
C PRO A 131 15.17 -7.14 3.42
N SER A 132 15.63 -7.92 4.40
CA SER A 132 16.30 -9.21 4.15
C SER A 132 15.38 -10.29 3.57
N ASN A 133 14.07 -10.17 3.77
CA ASN A 133 13.07 -11.12 3.28
C ASN A 133 11.67 -10.48 3.22
N PRO A 134 10.68 -11.11 2.57
CA PRO A 134 9.33 -10.58 2.44
C PRO A 134 8.59 -10.34 3.77
N LYS A 135 8.87 -11.13 4.80
CA LYS A 135 8.25 -10.97 6.13
C LYS A 135 8.75 -9.68 6.79
N GLU A 136 10.06 -9.46 6.78
CA GLU A 136 10.67 -8.19 7.24
C GLU A 136 10.13 -7.02 6.43
N ALA A 137 10.06 -7.14 5.10
CA ALA A 137 9.51 -6.08 4.26
C ALA A 137 8.10 -5.66 4.68
N SER A 138 7.21 -6.62 4.99
CA SER A 138 5.85 -6.30 5.46
C SER A 138 5.85 -5.66 6.84
N MET A 139 6.64 -6.16 7.79
CA MET A 139 6.71 -5.61 9.16
C MET A 139 7.29 -4.19 9.16
N MET A 140 8.38 -3.99 8.41
CA MET A 140 9.01 -2.69 8.19
C MET A 140 8.04 -1.71 7.54
N ALA A 141 7.33 -2.11 6.47
CA ALA A 141 6.33 -1.25 5.83
C ALA A 141 5.26 -0.79 6.83
N LYS A 142 4.68 -1.71 7.62
CA LYS A 142 3.68 -1.36 8.65
C LYS A 142 4.22 -0.36 9.67
N THR A 143 5.45 -0.56 10.13
CA THR A 143 6.11 0.35 11.08
C THR A 143 6.40 1.73 10.47
N ILE A 144 6.90 1.78 9.23
CA ILE A 144 7.13 3.03 8.48
C ILE A 144 5.84 3.82 8.38
N TRP A 145 4.74 3.18 7.97
CA TRP A 145 3.45 3.86 7.85
C TRP A 145 2.94 4.36 9.20
N LYS A 146 3.00 3.53 10.26
CA LYS A 146 2.64 3.93 11.63
C LYS A 146 3.42 5.16 12.09
N ARG A 147 4.74 5.18 11.88
CA ARG A 147 5.61 6.31 12.22
C ARG A 147 5.27 7.54 11.38
N SER A 148 5.07 7.37 10.08
CA SER A 148 4.76 8.49 9.17
C SER A 148 3.50 9.26 9.56
N PHE A 149 2.48 8.61 10.13
CA PHE A 149 1.27 9.31 10.57
C PHE A 149 1.51 10.27 11.74
N ASN A 150 2.49 9.96 12.59
CA ASN A 150 2.76 10.70 13.82
C ASN A 150 3.95 11.65 13.70
N GLU A 151 4.95 11.29 12.88
CA GLU A 151 6.24 11.98 12.80
C GLU A 151 6.36 12.91 11.58
N TRP A 152 5.68 12.63 10.46
CA TRP A 152 5.80 13.43 9.23
C TRP A 152 4.43 13.68 8.58
N PRO A 153 3.81 14.86 8.76
CA PRO A 153 2.64 15.25 7.99
C PRO A 153 3.08 15.64 6.56
N LEU A 154 3.56 14.67 5.79
CA LEU A 154 3.88 14.86 4.37
C LEU A 154 2.59 14.92 3.55
N GLU A 155 2.61 15.72 2.48
CA GLU A 155 1.62 15.59 1.41
C GLU A 155 1.82 14.23 0.72
N ARG A 156 0.95 13.28 1.05
CA ARG A 156 1.00 11.92 0.52
C ARG A 156 0.44 11.91 -0.88
N ILE A 157 1.24 11.44 -1.83
CA ILE A 157 0.74 11.07 -3.15
C ILE A 157 -0.09 9.79 -3.00
N TYR A 158 -1.28 9.78 -3.60
CA TYR A 158 -2.14 8.62 -3.57
C TYR A 158 -2.88 8.43 -4.88
N THR A 159 -3.01 7.18 -5.30
CA THR A 159 -3.83 6.79 -6.43
C THR A 159 -5.18 6.27 -5.95
N LYS A 160 -6.27 6.79 -6.52
CA LYS A 160 -7.64 6.33 -6.24
C LYS A 160 -7.97 5.10 -7.09
N VAL A 161 -8.58 4.10 -6.45
CA VAL A 161 -9.18 2.93 -7.06
C VAL A 161 -10.68 2.96 -6.79
N ASN A 162 -11.50 2.92 -7.84
CA ASN A 162 -12.95 2.84 -7.74
C ASN A 162 -13.36 1.37 -7.60
N ILE A 163 -14.30 1.09 -6.71
CA ILE A 163 -14.84 -0.25 -6.48
C ILE A 163 -16.34 -0.23 -6.78
N PHE A 164 -16.79 -1.22 -7.54
CA PHE A 164 -18.18 -1.43 -7.91
C PHE A 164 -18.63 -2.77 -7.34
N ILE A 165 -19.77 -2.74 -6.65
CA ILE A 165 -20.52 -3.93 -6.25
C ILE A 165 -21.77 -3.91 -7.14
N VAL A 166 -21.91 -4.93 -7.98
CA VAL A 166 -22.96 -4.97 -9.01
C VAL A 166 -24.21 -5.67 -8.49
N SER A 167 -25.39 -5.14 -8.85
CA SER A 167 -26.71 -5.71 -8.54
C SER A 167 -26.92 -7.06 -9.21
#